data_AF-A0A6P1KG71-F1
#
_entry.id   AF-A0A6P1KG71-F1
#
_cell.length_a   1.000
_cell.length_b   1.000
_cell.length_c   1.000
_cell.angle_alpha   90.00
_cell.angle_beta   90.00
_cell.angle_gamma   90.00
#
_symmetry.space_group_name_H-M   'P 1'
#
loop_
_entity.id
_entity.type
_entity.pdbx_description
1 polymer ?
#
loop_
_entity_poly.entity_id
_entity_poly.type
_entity_poly.pdbx_seq_one_letter_code
_entity_poly.pdbx_strand_id
1 'polypeptide(L)'
;MGASEHDYYKSGFCDSDDAFMQAALDVAAEGGQQGEVPVGAVIVHQGIVIAKGYNQPILSHDATAHAEIVAIRQACQYFDNYRLPADCELFVTLEPCTMCLGAIIHARVSRLVFAATEPKAGMIVSQQDFSQVTFYNHFLTVKQGVMAEQSRALLQDFFRHRREQKKQMREQLRVNQ
;
A
#
# COMPACT_ATOMS: atom_id res chain seq x y z
N MET A 1 -19.90 28.20 -14.81
CA MET A 1 -18.72 28.58 -15.62
C MET A 1 -17.51 28.23 -14.78
N GLY A 2 -16.86 27.08 -14.86
CA GLY A 2 -16.72 26.07 -15.90
C GLY A 2 -15.32 25.52 -15.63
N ALA A 3 -15.22 24.49 -14.78
CA ALA A 3 -13.94 23.83 -14.54
C ALA A 3 -13.49 23.25 -15.88
N SER A 4 -12.42 23.80 -16.44
CA SER A 4 -11.95 23.43 -17.77
C SER A 4 -11.48 21.98 -17.76
N GLU A 5 -11.86 21.21 -18.79
CA GLU A 5 -11.37 19.84 -19.08
C GLU A 5 -9.83 19.69 -19.04
N HIS A 6 -9.09 20.80 -19.01
CA HIS A 6 -7.64 20.88 -18.91
C HIS A 6 -7.03 20.57 -17.53
N ASP A 7 -7.82 20.54 -16.43
CA ASP A 7 -7.28 20.21 -15.10
C ASP A 7 -7.40 18.71 -14.74
N TYR A 8 -8.22 17.93 -15.45
CA TYR A 8 -8.38 16.48 -15.22
C TYR A 8 -7.14 15.67 -15.65
N TYR A 9 -6.32 16.18 -16.57
CA TYR A 9 -5.16 15.44 -17.14
C TYR A 9 -3.79 15.82 -16.52
N LYS A 10 -3.74 16.68 -15.49
CA LYS A 10 -2.45 17.19 -14.97
C LYS A 10 -1.61 16.18 -14.17
N SER A 11 -2.16 15.04 -13.77
CA SER A 11 -1.49 14.12 -12.84
C SER A 11 -1.03 12.80 -13.47
N GLY A 12 -1.41 12.51 -14.72
CA GLY A 12 -1.13 11.22 -15.36
C GLY A 12 -1.88 10.04 -14.72
N PHE A 13 -2.86 10.27 -13.85
CA PHE A 13 -3.80 9.29 -13.30
C PHE A 13 -5.14 9.36 -14.03
N CYS A 14 -5.91 8.27 -14.03
CA CYS A 14 -7.31 8.29 -14.46
C CYS A 14 -8.24 8.24 -13.23
N ASP A 15 -9.50 8.65 -13.39
CA ASP A 15 -10.50 8.68 -12.30
C ASP A 15 -10.65 7.34 -11.56
N SER A 16 -10.39 6.22 -12.24
CA SER A 16 -10.39 4.89 -11.63
C SER A 16 -9.23 4.68 -10.64
N ASP A 17 -8.09 5.35 -10.83
CA ASP A 17 -6.94 5.24 -9.92
C ASP A 17 -7.28 5.80 -8.53
N ASP A 18 -8.03 6.92 -8.46
CA ASP A 18 -8.51 7.49 -7.20
C ASP A 18 -9.49 6.54 -6.49
N ALA A 19 -10.41 5.92 -7.24
CA ALA A 19 -11.35 4.96 -6.66
C ALA A 19 -10.65 3.73 -6.06
N PHE A 20 -9.65 3.19 -6.74
CA PHE A 20 -8.89 2.03 -6.23
C PHE A 20 -7.95 2.40 -5.09
N MET A 21 -7.34 3.59 -5.14
CA MET A 21 -6.54 4.07 -4.00
C MET A 21 -7.41 4.37 -2.78
N GLN A 22 -8.62 4.92 -2.97
CA GLN A 22 -9.60 5.07 -1.88
C GLN A 22 -9.93 3.71 -1.26
N ALA A 23 -10.17 2.68 -2.09
CA ALA A 23 -10.39 1.33 -1.58
C ALA A 23 -9.19 0.78 -0.78
N ALA A 24 -7.95 1.09 -1.19
CA ALA A 24 -6.75 0.74 -0.43
C ALA A 24 -6.65 1.52 0.90
N LEU A 25 -7.05 2.79 0.93
CA LEU A 25 -7.13 3.60 2.16
C LEU A 25 -8.17 3.09 3.14
N ASP A 26 -9.32 2.62 2.65
CA ASP A 26 -10.36 2.02 3.50
C ASP A 26 -9.83 0.74 4.16
N VAL A 27 -9.15 -0.11 3.39
CA VAL A 27 -8.47 -1.33 3.89
C VAL A 27 -7.36 -0.97 4.90
N ALA A 28 -6.60 0.10 4.65
CA ALA A 28 -5.58 0.58 5.58
C ALA A 28 -6.20 1.03 6.91
N ALA A 29 -7.35 1.72 6.85
CA ALA A 29 -8.07 2.18 8.04
C ALA A 29 -8.62 0.99 8.85
N GLU A 30 -9.12 -0.06 8.20
CA GLU A 30 -9.52 -1.31 8.87
C GLU A 30 -8.35 -1.92 9.66
N GLY A 31 -7.17 -2.06 9.05
CA GLY A 31 -5.97 -2.54 9.75
C GLY A 31 -5.55 -1.64 10.92
N GLY A 32 -5.63 -0.32 10.72
CA GLY A 32 -5.37 0.67 11.76
C GLY A 32 -6.28 0.51 12.99
N GLN A 33 -7.56 0.20 12.78
CA GLN A 33 -8.52 -0.05 13.87
C GLN A 33 -8.17 -1.32 14.67
N GLN A 34 -7.51 -2.29 14.04
CA GLN A 34 -7.00 -3.49 14.72
C GLN A 34 -5.64 -3.26 15.42
N GLY A 35 -5.12 -2.03 15.40
CA GLY A 35 -3.85 -1.69 16.02
C GLY A 35 -2.63 -2.07 15.17
N GLU A 36 -2.80 -2.27 13.87
CA GLU A 36 -1.67 -2.43 12.95
C GLU A 36 -1.29 -1.09 12.33
N VAL A 37 -0.05 -0.97 11.84
CA VAL A 37 0.32 0.22 11.05
C VAL A 37 -0.63 0.30 9.84
N PRO A 38 -1.31 1.44 9.60
CA PRO A 38 -2.40 1.53 8.63
C PRO A 38 -1.85 1.65 7.20
N VAL A 39 -1.42 0.52 6.66
CA VAL A 39 -1.06 0.34 5.26
C VAL A 39 -2.04 -0.66 4.67
N GLY A 40 -2.60 -0.31 3.52
CA GLY A 40 -3.59 -1.10 2.80
C GLY A 40 -3.21 -1.24 1.33
N ALA A 41 -3.61 -2.35 0.74
CA ALA A 41 -3.38 -2.67 -0.66
C ALA A 41 -4.60 -3.36 -1.25
N VAL A 42 -4.85 -3.10 -2.53
CA VAL A 42 -5.82 -3.84 -3.34
C VAL A 42 -5.18 -4.28 -4.65
N ILE A 43 -5.61 -5.45 -5.16
CA ILE A 43 -5.29 -5.89 -6.52
C ILE A 43 -6.55 -5.80 -7.35
N VAL A 44 -6.40 -5.16 -8.51
CA VAL A 44 -7.44 -4.92 -9.48
C VAL A 44 -7.17 -5.76 -10.71
N HIS A 45 -8.20 -6.42 -11.22
CA HIS A 45 -8.17 -7.15 -12.48
C HIS A 45 -9.41 -6.76 -13.28
N GLN A 46 -9.23 -6.31 -14.53
CA GLN A 46 -10.33 -5.85 -15.39
C GLN A 46 -11.20 -4.75 -14.75
N GLY A 47 -10.58 -3.84 -14.00
CA GLY A 47 -11.28 -2.76 -13.30
C GLY A 47 -12.07 -3.20 -12.06
N ILE A 48 -11.89 -4.43 -11.59
CA ILE A 48 -12.57 -4.97 -10.40
C ILE A 48 -11.52 -5.32 -9.34
N VAL A 49 -11.76 -4.91 -8.09
CA VAL A 49 -10.94 -5.33 -6.95
C VAL A 49 -11.19 -6.81 -6.68
N ILE A 50 -10.17 -7.64 -6.88
CA ILE A 50 -10.24 -9.11 -6.67
C ILE A 50 -9.59 -9.54 -5.34
N ALA A 51 -8.70 -8.71 -4.78
CA ALA A 51 -8.01 -9.00 -3.54
C ALA A 51 -7.74 -7.72 -2.75
N LYS A 52 -7.69 -7.86 -1.42
CA LYS A 52 -7.45 -6.80 -0.46
C LYS A 52 -6.47 -7.30 0.60
N GLY A 53 -5.58 -6.44 1.08
CA GLY A 53 -4.68 -6.76 2.17
C GLY A 53 -4.36 -5.54 2.98
N TYR A 54 -4.37 -5.66 4.30
CA TYR A 54 -3.79 -4.67 5.20
C TYR A 54 -2.56 -5.26 5.89
N ASN A 55 -1.67 -4.38 6.31
CA ASN A 55 -0.50 -4.77 7.09
C ASN A 55 -0.95 -5.38 8.43
N GLN A 56 -0.57 -6.63 8.69
CA GLN A 56 -1.00 -7.37 9.89
C GLN A 56 0.09 -8.22 10.59
N PRO A 57 1.35 -7.77 10.68
CA PRO A 57 2.43 -8.59 11.23
C PRO A 57 2.31 -8.88 12.73
N ILE A 58 1.63 -8.03 13.50
CA ILE A 58 1.44 -8.24 14.95
C ILE A 58 0.38 -9.30 15.18
N LEU A 59 -0.79 -9.16 14.54
CA LEU A 59 -1.95 -10.04 14.71
C LEU A 59 -1.69 -11.44 14.15
N SER A 60 -1.03 -11.52 12.99
CA SER A 60 -0.75 -12.80 12.33
C SER A 60 0.52 -13.48 12.83
N HIS A 61 1.32 -12.81 13.66
CA HIS A 61 2.66 -13.26 14.06
C HIS A 61 3.56 -13.61 12.85
N ASP A 62 3.36 -12.94 11.72
CA ASP A 62 4.05 -13.17 10.46
C ASP A 62 4.75 -11.88 10.02
N ALA A 63 6.09 -11.88 10.09
CA ALA A 63 6.90 -10.73 9.69
C ALA A 63 6.75 -10.35 8.21
N THR A 64 6.18 -11.25 7.39
CA THR A 64 5.94 -11.01 5.96
C THR A 64 4.54 -10.49 5.66
N ALA A 65 3.64 -10.40 6.64
CA ALA A 65 2.24 -10.04 6.44
C ALA A 65 2.02 -8.53 6.24
N HIS A 66 2.77 -7.94 5.32
CA HIS A 66 2.53 -6.60 4.78
C HIS A 66 1.31 -6.60 3.86
N ALA A 67 0.71 -5.43 3.66
CA ALA A 67 -0.49 -5.25 2.85
C ALA A 67 -0.37 -5.86 1.45
N GLU A 68 0.75 -5.60 0.77
CA GLU A 68 1.03 -6.08 -0.59
C GLU A 68 1.14 -7.60 -0.62
N ILE A 69 1.81 -8.20 0.37
CA ILE A 69 1.99 -9.66 0.46
C ILE A 69 0.65 -10.35 0.69
N VAL A 70 -0.18 -9.79 1.60
CA VAL A 70 -1.51 -10.32 1.89
C VAL A 70 -2.40 -10.25 0.64
N ALA A 71 -2.43 -9.11 -0.05
CA ALA A 71 -3.20 -8.94 -1.27
C ALA A 71 -2.73 -9.88 -2.40
N ILE A 72 -1.40 -9.98 -2.62
CA ILE A 72 -0.81 -10.88 -3.63
C ILE A 72 -1.18 -12.34 -3.33
N ARG A 73 -1.06 -12.80 -2.07
CA ARG A 73 -1.43 -14.17 -1.69
C ARG A 73 -2.89 -14.46 -2.01
N GLN A 74 -3.80 -13.54 -1.69
CA GLN A 74 -5.21 -13.68 -1.99
C GLN A 74 -5.47 -13.69 -3.51
N ALA A 75 -4.82 -12.83 -4.29
CA ALA A 75 -4.97 -12.82 -5.75
C ALA A 75 -4.43 -14.11 -6.40
N CYS A 76 -3.30 -14.63 -5.92
CA CYS A 76 -2.75 -15.90 -6.40
C CYS A 76 -3.71 -17.07 -6.12
N GLN A 77 -4.37 -17.08 -4.95
CA GLN A 77 -5.40 -18.06 -4.63
C GLN A 77 -6.64 -17.89 -5.52
N TYR A 78 -7.06 -16.66 -5.79
CA TYR A 78 -8.20 -16.36 -6.66
C TYR A 78 -8.02 -16.94 -8.08
N PHE A 79 -6.80 -16.88 -8.62
CA PHE A 79 -6.48 -17.41 -9.95
C PHE A 79 -5.95 -18.86 -9.96
N ASP A 80 -5.76 -19.47 -8.78
CA ASP A 80 -5.01 -20.72 -8.61
C ASP A 80 -3.66 -20.71 -9.35
N ASN A 81 -2.96 -19.57 -9.28
CA ASN A 81 -1.72 -19.34 -10.02
C ASN A 81 -0.85 -18.29 -9.31
N TYR A 82 0.45 -18.56 -9.19
CA TYR A 82 1.39 -17.60 -8.61
C TYR A 82 1.72 -16.43 -9.54
N ARG A 83 1.47 -16.58 -10.86
CA ARG A 83 1.61 -15.49 -11.84
C ARG A 83 0.23 -14.90 -12.09
N LEU A 84 0.08 -13.64 -11.73
CA LEU A 84 -1.13 -12.89 -11.99
C LEU A 84 -1.25 -12.59 -13.50
N PRO A 85 -2.48 -12.54 -14.05
CA PRO A 85 -2.74 -12.07 -15.40
C PRO A 85 -2.12 -10.68 -15.69
N ALA A 86 -1.82 -10.41 -16.96
CA ALA A 86 -1.09 -9.21 -17.39
C ALA A 86 -1.83 -7.88 -17.15
N ASP A 87 -3.12 -7.92 -16.84
CA ASP A 87 -3.99 -6.79 -16.50
C ASP A 87 -4.26 -6.70 -14.99
N CYS A 88 -3.45 -7.37 -14.16
CA CYS A 88 -3.48 -7.21 -12.70
C CYS A 88 -2.62 -6.03 -12.24
N GLU A 89 -3.26 -5.07 -11.60
CA GLU A 89 -2.65 -3.85 -11.07
C GLU A 89 -2.73 -3.85 -9.53
N LEU A 90 -1.68 -3.37 -8.87
CA LEU A 90 -1.63 -3.27 -7.41
C LEU A 90 -1.64 -1.79 -6.98
N PHE A 91 -2.59 -1.45 -6.12
CA PHE A 91 -2.68 -0.14 -5.47
C PHE A 91 -2.32 -0.30 -4.00
N VAL A 92 -1.40 0.53 -3.48
CA VAL A 92 -0.96 0.47 -2.07
C VAL A 92 -0.79 1.86 -1.48
N THR A 93 -1.17 2.03 -0.21
CA THR A 93 -1.17 3.37 0.40
C THR A 93 0.24 3.89 0.72
N LEU A 94 1.25 3.02 0.77
CA LEU A 94 2.63 3.38 1.10
C LEU A 94 3.60 2.71 0.12
N GLU A 95 4.70 3.39 -0.18
CA GLU A 95 5.75 2.89 -1.06
C GLU A 95 6.28 1.51 -0.59
N PRO A 96 6.31 0.50 -1.48
CA PRO A 96 6.76 -0.84 -1.13
C PRO A 96 8.22 -0.90 -0.67
N CYS A 97 8.46 -1.74 0.34
CA CYS A 97 9.81 -2.11 0.76
C CYS A 97 10.43 -3.19 -0.16
N THR A 98 11.69 -3.56 0.10
CA THR A 98 12.42 -4.59 -0.69
C THR A 98 11.66 -5.92 -0.80
N MET A 99 11.08 -6.38 0.31
CA MET A 99 10.33 -7.64 0.35
C MET A 99 9.11 -7.59 -0.56
N CYS A 100 8.28 -6.55 -0.40
CA CYS A 100 7.06 -6.37 -1.17
C CYS A 100 7.36 -6.17 -2.66
N LEU A 101 8.38 -5.38 -3.00
CA LEU A 101 8.78 -5.17 -4.39
C LEU A 101 9.22 -6.48 -5.06
N GLY A 102 10.00 -7.31 -4.37
CA GLY A 102 10.35 -8.65 -4.86
C GLY A 102 9.12 -9.52 -5.12
N ALA A 103 8.15 -9.52 -4.20
CA ALA A 103 6.91 -10.27 -4.37
C ALA A 103 6.06 -9.77 -5.55
N ILE A 104 5.93 -8.45 -5.72
CA ILE A 104 5.23 -7.81 -6.85
C ILE A 104 5.83 -8.28 -8.19
N ILE A 105 7.16 -8.29 -8.29
CA ILE A 105 7.89 -8.75 -9.48
C ILE A 105 7.68 -10.25 -9.72
N HIS A 106 7.79 -11.08 -8.69
CA HIS A 106 7.58 -12.53 -8.80
C HIS A 106 6.15 -12.89 -9.20
N ALA A 107 5.17 -12.13 -8.70
CA ALA A 107 3.75 -12.29 -9.00
C ALA A 107 3.35 -11.76 -10.38
N ARG A 108 4.23 -11.05 -11.10
CA ARG A 108 3.98 -10.48 -12.43
C ARG A 108 2.90 -9.40 -12.47
N VAL A 109 2.71 -8.66 -11.37
CA VAL A 109 1.87 -7.46 -11.33
C VAL A 109 2.32 -6.51 -12.43
N SER A 110 1.42 -6.08 -13.31
CA SER A 110 1.80 -5.28 -14.49
C SER A 110 2.02 -3.81 -14.16
N ARG A 111 1.21 -3.29 -13.24
CA ARG A 111 1.28 -1.91 -12.79
C ARG A 111 1.16 -1.81 -11.28
N LEU A 112 2.06 -1.03 -10.70
CA LEU A 112 2.05 -0.63 -9.29
C LEU A 112 1.69 0.85 -9.19
N VAL A 113 0.74 1.17 -8.32
CA VAL A 113 0.37 2.53 -7.97
C VAL A 113 0.47 2.69 -6.45
N PHE A 114 1.28 3.63 -5.98
CA PHE A 114 1.38 3.90 -4.55
C PHE A 114 1.10 5.35 -4.18
N ALA A 115 0.53 5.58 -2.98
CA ALA A 115 0.13 6.91 -2.54
C ALA A 115 1.28 7.71 -1.95
N ALA A 116 1.74 7.36 -0.75
CA ALA A 116 2.81 8.07 -0.05
C ALA A 116 4.17 7.39 -0.23
N THR A 117 5.26 8.16 -0.24
CA THR A 117 6.63 7.63 -0.17
C THR A 117 6.94 7.12 1.25
N GLU A 118 7.86 6.15 1.36
CA GLU A 118 8.37 5.60 2.62
C GLU A 118 9.87 5.92 2.77
N PRO A 119 10.22 7.06 3.40
CA PRO A 119 11.59 7.56 3.42
C PRO A 119 12.62 6.60 4.02
N LYS A 120 12.22 5.65 4.88
CA LYS A 120 13.17 4.76 5.57
C LYS A 120 13.46 3.46 4.82
N ALA A 121 12.49 2.93 4.10
CA ALA A 121 12.54 1.57 3.57
C ALA A 121 12.00 1.41 2.15
N GLY A 122 11.45 2.47 1.55
CA GLY A 122 10.90 2.46 0.20
C GLY A 122 11.96 2.21 -0.87
N MET A 123 11.69 1.28 -1.79
CA MET A 123 12.64 0.80 -2.79
C MET A 123 12.29 1.18 -4.22
N ILE A 124 11.58 2.30 -4.40
CA ILE A 124 11.24 2.82 -5.73
C ILE A 124 11.73 4.26 -5.86
N VAL A 125 11.42 5.10 -4.88
CA VAL A 125 11.73 6.53 -4.87
C VAL A 125 12.64 6.88 -3.70
N SER A 126 12.42 6.29 -2.53
CA SER A 126 13.05 6.76 -1.29
C SER A 126 14.52 6.36 -1.16
N GLN A 127 14.84 5.06 -1.27
CA GLN A 127 16.22 4.58 -1.08
C GLN A 127 16.95 4.37 -2.40
N GLN A 128 16.34 3.63 -3.31
CA GLN A 128 16.89 3.34 -4.64
C GLN A 128 15.75 2.88 -5.54
N ASP A 129 15.78 3.25 -6.82
CA ASP A 129 14.80 2.75 -7.79
C ASP A 129 15.13 1.31 -8.21
N PHE A 130 14.63 0.34 -7.45
CA PHE A 130 14.79 -1.08 -7.78
C PHE A 130 13.81 -1.56 -8.86
N SER A 131 12.86 -0.73 -9.30
CA SER A 131 11.91 -1.11 -10.35
C SER A 131 12.55 -1.17 -11.75
N GLN A 132 13.68 -0.49 -11.93
CA GLN A 132 14.39 -0.35 -13.22
C GLN A 132 15.64 -1.24 -13.35
N VAL A 133 15.86 -2.18 -12.41
CA VAL A 133 17.05 -3.03 -12.45
C VAL A 133 16.96 -4.09 -13.54
N THR A 134 18.05 -4.28 -14.28
CA THR A 134 18.07 -5.06 -15.53
C THR A 134 18.14 -6.58 -15.35
N PHE A 135 18.32 -7.07 -14.12
CA PHE A 135 18.41 -8.50 -13.83
C PHE A 135 17.05 -9.19 -13.61
N TYR A 136 15.96 -8.43 -13.52
CA TYR A 136 14.60 -9.01 -13.50
C TYR A 136 14.03 -9.14 -14.91
N ASN A 137 13.31 -10.23 -15.17
CA ASN A 137 12.66 -10.53 -16.45
C ASN A 137 11.19 -10.11 -16.50
N HIS A 138 10.79 -9.15 -15.65
CA HIS A 138 9.45 -8.59 -15.57
C HIS A 138 9.55 -7.08 -15.59
N PHE A 139 8.76 -6.42 -16.44
CA PHE A 139 8.69 -4.95 -16.46
C PHE A 139 7.50 -4.49 -15.64
N LEU A 140 7.74 -3.64 -14.66
CA LEU A 140 6.73 -3.10 -13.75
C LEU A 140 6.49 -1.62 -14.08
N THR A 141 5.27 -1.27 -14.50
CA THR A 141 4.90 0.15 -14.65
C THR A 141 4.60 0.73 -13.28
N VAL A 142 5.24 1.83 -12.90
CA VAL A 142 5.04 2.45 -11.58
C VAL A 142 4.44 3.85 -11.72
N LYS A 143 3.40 4.15 -10.93
CA LYS A 143 2.93 5.51 -10.68
C LYS A 143 2.88 5.82 -9.19
N GLN A 144 3.09 7.08 -8.82
CA GLN A 144 3.16 7.50 -7.43
C GLN A 144 2.43 8.81 -7.14
N GLY A 145 1.92 8.96 -5.93
CA GLY A 145 1.42 10.24 -5.43
C GLY A 145 -0.10 10.38 -5.44
N VAL A 146 -0.84 9.39 -5.96
CA VAL A 146 -2.31 9.39 -5.91
C VAL A 146 -2.76 9.37 -4.44
N MET A 147 -3.55 10.35 -4.03
CA MET A 147 -4.01 10.49 -2.63
C MET A 147 -2.88 10.45 -1.57
N ALA A 148 -1.69 10.92 -1.92
CA ALA A 148 -0.52 10.86 -1.03
C ALA A 148 -0.75 11.55 0.32
N GLU A 149 -1.47 12.67 0.32
CA GLU A 149 -1.73 13.44 1.54
C GLU A 149 -2.65 12.70 2.49
N GLN A 150 -3.70 12.06 1.97
CA GLN A 150 -4.63 11.25 2.74
C GLN A 150 -3.91 10.06 3.39
N SER A 151 -3.05 9.37 2.62
CA SER A 151 -2.25 8.27 3.16
C SER A 151 -1.28 8.73 4.26
N ARG A 152 -0.58 9.84 4.04
CA ARG A 152 0.33 10.41 5.06
C ARG A 152 -0.41 10.79 6.34
N ALA A 153 -1.56 11.44 6.22
CA ALA A 153 -2.38 11.83 7.35
C ALA A 153 -2.78 10.60 8.18
N LEU A 154 -3.24 9.52 7.54
CA LEU A 154 -3.62 8.28 8.20
C LEU A 154 -2.45 7.67 9.01
N LEU A 155 -1.25 7.60 8.43
CA LEU A 155 -0.05 7.09 9.11
C LEU A 155 0.38 7.99 10.28
N GLN A 156 0.40 9.30 10.07
CA GLN A 156 0.78 10.26 11.10
C GLN A 156 -0.18 10.22 12.29
N ASP A 157 -1.48 10.13 12.01
CA ASP A 157 -2.53 10.01 13.01
C ASP A 157 -2.35 8.74 13.84
N PHE A 158 -2.13 7.60 13.20
CA PHE A 158 -1.88 6.34 13.91
C PHE A 158 -0.69 6.43 14.87
N PHE A 159 0.46 6.93 14.40
CA PHE A 159 1.65 7.04 15.24
C PHE A 159 1.50 8.08 16.35
N ARG A 160 0.71 9.15 16.14
CA ARG A 160 0.38 10.12 17.19
C ARG A 160 -0.41 9.45 18.31
N HIS A 161 -1.50 8.77 17.99
CA HIS A 161 -2.30 8.05 18.98
C HIS A 161 -1.48 6.98 19.73
N ARG A 162 -0.63 6.22 19.03
CA ARG A 162 0.29 5.23 19.65
C ARG A 162 1.24 5.85 20.67
N ARG A 163 1.79 7.03 20.37
CA ARG A 163 2.69 7.75 21.30
C ARG A 163 1.94 8.24 22.54
N GLU A 164 0.72 8.74 22.36
CA GLU A 164 -0.14 9.20 23.46
C GLU A 164 -0.54 8.05 24.38
N GLN A 165 -1.01 6.92 23.83
CA GLN A 165 -1.33 5.71 24.59
C GLN A 165 -0.13 5.22 25.41
N LYS A 166 1.06 5.18 24.80
CA LYS A 166 2.30 4.77 25.49
C LYS A 166 2.67 5.74 26.62
N LYS A 167 2.43 7.04 26.46
CA LYS A 167 2.65 8.05 27.51
C LYS A 167 1.69 7.82 28.68
N GLN A 168 0.40 7.66 28.40
CA GLN A 168 -0.63 7.41 29.42
C GLN A 168 -0.36 6.12 30.22
N MET A 169 0.00 5.04 29.54
CA MET A 169 0.33 3.76 30.20
C MET A 169 1.54 3.90 31.13
N ARG A 170 2.57 4.65 30.74
CA ARG A 170 3.74 4.92 31.58
C ARG A 170 3.40 5.76 32.81
N GLU A 171 2.48 6.71 32.68
CA GLU A 171 2.03 7.55 33.78
C GLU A 171 1.19 6.74 34.79
N GLN A 172 0.28 5.90 34.31
CA GLN A 172 -0.48 4.97 35.15
C GLN A 172 0.43 4.01 35.92
N LEU A 173 1.45 3.44 35.27
CA LEU A 173 2.41 2.55 35.93
C LEU A 173 3.24 3.26 37.01
N ARG A 174 3.47 4.57 36.90
CA ARG A 174 4.19 5.37 37.91
C ARG A 174 3.31 5.75 39.10
N VAL A 175 2.01 5.96 38.88
CA VAL A 175 1.04 6.27 39.95
C VAL A 175 0.70 5.03 40.78
N ASN A 176 0.79 3.84 40.19
CA ASN A 176 0.50 2.57 40.86
C ASN A 176 1.74 1.91 41.53
N GLN A 177 2.88 2.61 41.59
CA GLN A 177 4.10 2.21 42.30
C GLN A 177 4.29 3.08 43.55
#